data_AF-G2GZ62-F1
#
_entry.id   AF-G2GZ62-F1
#
_cell.length_a   1.000
_cell.length_b   1.000
_cell.length_c   1.000
_cell.angle_alpha   90.00
_cell.angle_beta   90.00
_cell.angle_gamma   90.00
#
_symmetry.space_group_name_H-M   'P 1'
#
loop_
_entity.id
_entity.type
_entity.pdbx_description
1 polymer ?
#
loop_
_entity_poly.entity_id
_entity_poly.type
_entity_poly.pdbx_seq_one_letter_code
_entity_poly.pdbx_strand_id
1 'polypeptide(L)'
;MNARTELIDPITQLNSVSSDQLVEQLAPALKSLKEQVAIAMQNMHETNGSTEAAMQYQYDHSSFQTLFTAMSTALKANNTATMTPINHIGK
;
A
#
# COMPACT_ATOMS: atom_id res chain seq x y z
N MET A 1 -23.70 28.50 -11.84
CA MET A 1 -23.35 27.63 -10.69
C MET A 1 -22.49 26.50 -11.23
N ASN A 2 -21.16 26.55 -11.05
CA ASN A 2 -20.28 25.46 -11.45
C ASN A 2 -19.72 24.82 -10.19
N ALA A 3 -20.14 23.59 -9.91
CA ALA A 3 -19.44 22.75 -8.96
C ALA A 3 -18.05 22.45 -9.57
N ARG A 4 -17.02 23.16 -9.08
CA ARG A 4 -15.66 22.66 -9.15
C ARG A 4 -15.70 21.33 -8.39
N THR A 5 -15.61 20.22 -9.10
CA THR A 5 -15.23 18.95 -8.50
C THR A 5 -13.88 19.20 -7.82
N GLU A 6 -13.89 19.35 -6.50
CA GLU A 6 -12.67 19.32 -5.72
C GLU A 6 -12.03 17.96 -6.01
N LEU A 7 -10.95 17.98 -6.79
CA LEU A 7 -10.04 16.86 -6.92
C LEU A 7 -9.38 16.70 -5.57
N ILE A 8 -10.07 16.03 -4.65
CA ILE A 8 -9.49 15.62 -3.38
C ILE A 8 -8.35 14.70 -3.76
N ASP A 9 -7.12 15.15 -3.50
CA ASP A 9 -5.90 14.42 -3.76
C ASP A 9 -6.07 13.01 -3.17
N PRO A 10 -5.83 11.93 -3.94
CA PRO A 10 -6.07 10.56 -3.46
C PRO A 10 -5.32 10.25 -2.16
N ILE A 11 -4.22 10.95 -1.89
CA ILE A 11 -3.50 10.86 -0.61
C ILE A 11 -4.28 11.52 0.54
N THR A 12 -4.96 12.64 0.29
CA THR A 12 -5.85 13.30 1.27
C THR A 12 -7.06 12.43 1.60
N GLN A 13 -7.60 11.68 0.63
CA GLN A 13 -8.66 10.71 0.90
C GLN A 13 -8.13 9.56 1.78
N LEU A 14 -6.93 9.04 1.49
CA LEU A 14 -6.35 7.93 2.25
C LEU A 14 -5.97 8.30 3.70
N ASN A 15 -5.56 9.55 3.95
CA ASN A 15 -5.28 10.05 5.31
C ASN A 15 -6.53 10.25 6.18
N SER A 16 -7.73 10.22 5.59
CA SER A 16 -9.00 10.37 6.30
C SER A 16 -9.63 9.04 6.77
N VAL A 17 -9.07 7.92 6.32
CA VAL A 17 -9.52 6.56 6.64
C VAL A 17 -8.77 6.08 7.88
N SER A 18 -9.44 5.40 8.83
CA SER A 18 -8.76 4.88 10.03
C SER A 18 -7.72 3.80 9.66
N SER A 19 -6.70 3.62 10.50
CA SER A 19 -5.67 2.59 10.30
C SER A 19 -6.29 1.20 10.11
N ASP A 20 -7.34 0.90 10.87
CA ASP A 20 -8.06 -0.37 10.79
C ASP A 20 -8.78 -0.54 9.45
N GLN A 21 -9.43 0.51 8.95
CA GLN A 21 -10.09 0.48 7.64
C GLN A 21 -9.09 0.40 6.48
N LEU A 22 -7.93 1.05 6.59
CA LEU A 22 -6.85 0.90 5.60
C LEU A 22 -6.33 -0.53 5.54
N VAL A 23 -6.13 -1.17 6.70
CA VAL A 23 -5.74 -2.58 6.77
C VAL A 23 -6.85 -3.47 6.21
N GLU A 24 -8.10 -3.25 6.57
CA GLU A 24 -9.23 -4.05 6.10
C GLU A 24 -9.39 -3.99 4.57
N GLN A 25 -9.18 -2.82 3.97
CA GLN A 25 -9.29 -2.63 2.51
C GLN A 25 -8.06 -3.13 1.74
N LEU A 26 -6.85 -2.98 2.29
CA LEU A 26 -5.61 -3.28 1.57
C LEU A 26 -5.01 -4.65 1.89
N ALA A 27 -5.33 -5.25 3.04
CA ALA A 27 -4.83 -6.57 3.43
C ALA A 27 -5.23 -7.68 2.45
N PRO A 28 -6.46 -7.74 1.90
CA PRO A 28 -6.83 -8.75 0.91
C PRO A 28 -6.00 -8.63 -0.38
N ALA A 29 -5.78 -7.40 -0.86
CA ALA A 29 -4.96 -7.14 -2.04
C ALA A 29 -3.49 -7.50 -1.81
N LEU A 30 -2.93 -7.14 -0.64
CA LEU A 30 -1.57 -7.54 -0.25
C LEU A 30 -1.42 -9.06 -0.12
N LYS A 31 -2.43 -9.75 0.43
CA LYS A 31 -2.43 -11.21 0.51
C LYS A 31 -2.42 -11.83 -0.88
N SER A 32 -3.29 -11.36 -1.78
CA SER A 32 -3.35 -11.85 -3.16
C SER A 32 -2.04 -11.61 -3.91
N LEU A 33 -1.45 -10.42 -3.79
CA LEU A 33 -0.16 -10.12 -4.42
C LEU A 33 0.97 -10.98 -3.84
N LYS A 34 0.98 -11.24 -2.53
CA LYS A 34 1.95 -12.15 -1.91
C LYS A 34 1.84 -13.57 -2.47
N GLU A 35 0.62 -14.07 -2.67
CA GLU A 35 0.38 -15.38 -3.29
C GLU A 35 0.86 -15.41 -4.75
N GLN A 36 0.61 -14.34 -5.53
CA GLN A 36 1.11 -14.20 -6.90
C GLN A 36 2.65 -14.18 -6.96
N VAL A 37 3.30 -13.45 -6.06
CA VAL A 37 4.78 -13.45 -5.94
C VAL A 37 5.31 -14.85 -5.65
N ALA A 38 4.64 -15.61 -4.77
CA ALA A 38 5.03 -16.98 -4.46
C ALA A 38 4.89 -17.91 -5.68
N ILE A 39 3.79 -17.79 -6.43
CA ILE A 39 3.57 -18.54 -7.67
C ILE A 39 4.62 -18.17 -8.72
N ALA A 40 4.90 -16.88 -8.92
CA ALA A 40 5.90 -16.42 -9.88
C ALA A 40 7.32 -16.89 -9.49
N MET A 41 7.64 -16.92 -8.20
CA MET A 41 8.90 -17.48 -7.70
C MET A 41 9.00 -18.98 -7.96
N GLN A 42 7.91 -19.73 -7.74
CA GLN A 42 7.85 -21.15 -8.05
C GLN A 42 8.03 -21.41 -9.55
N ASN A 43 7.32 -20.67 -10.41
CA ASN A 43 7.46 -20.76 -11.86
C ASN A 43 8.89 -20.41 -12.32
N MET A 44 9.51 -19.41 -11.70
CA MET A 44 10.92 -19.07 -11.95
C MET A 44 11.84 -20.23 -11.56
N HIS A 45 11.58 -20.93 -10.47
CA HIS A 45 12.34 -22.12 -10.09
C HIS A 45 12.14 -23.28 -11.08
N GLU A 46 10.90 -23.59 -11.45
CA GLU A 46 10.53 -24.67 -12.37
C GLU A 46 11.09 -24.47 -13.79
N THR A 47 11.27 -23.21 -14.19
CA THR A 47 11.85 -22.84 -15.49
C THR A 47 13.37 -22.60 -15.45
N ASN A 48 14.04 -22.90 -14.33
CA ASN A 48 15.47 -22.60 -14.09
C ASN A 48 15.84 -21.13 -14.31
N GLY A 49 14.94 -20.21 -13.97
CA GLY A 49 15.13 -18.77 -14.10
C GLY A 49 15.07 -18.30 -15.53
N SER A 50 14.11 -18.81 -16.33
CA SER A 50 13.88 -18.27 -17.67
C SER A 50 13.62 -16.77 -17.61
N THR A 51 14.03 -16.04 -18.65
CA THR A 51 13.87 -14.57 -18.71
C THR A 51 12.42 -14.16 -18.47
N GLU A 52 11.46 -14.88 -19.05
CA GLU A 52 10.03 -14.60 -18.92
C GLU A 52 9.53 -14.79 -17.48
N ALA A 53 9.94 -15.89 -16.83
CA ALA A 53 9.55 -16.15 -15.44
C ALA A 53 10.23 -15.18 -14.46
N ALA A 54 11.48 -14.79 -14.73
CA ALA A 54 12.19 -13.78 -13.95
C ALA A 54 11.53 -12.39 -14.07
N MET A 55 11.12 -11.99 -15.28
CA MET A 55 10.37 -10.74 -15.49
C MET A 55 9.03 -10.77 -14.76
N GLN A 56 8.29 -11.88 -14.83
CA GLN A 56 7.01 -12.03 -14.14
C GLN A 56 7.18 -11.92 -12.62
N TYR A 57 8.15 -12.64 -12.06
CA TYR A 57 8.48 -12.54 -10.64
C TYR A 57 8.83 -11.11 -10.23
N GLN A 58 9.64 -10.42 -11.04
CA GLN A 58 10.05 -9.05 -10.72
C GLN A 58 8.87 -8.05 -10.80
N TYR A 59 7.96 -8.22 -11.76
CA TYR A 59 6.74 -7.43 -11.87
C TYR A 59 5.83 -7.63 -10.64
N ASP A 60 5.55 -8.88 -10.28
CA ASP A 60 4.67 -9.20 -9.15
C ASP A 60 5.29 -8.74 -7.82
N HIS A 61 6.60 -8.93 -7.66
CA HIS A 61 7.35 -8.49 -6.49
C HIS A 61 7.33 -6.96 -6.35
N SER A 62 7.55 -6.22 -7.45
CA SER A 62 7.48 -4.76 -7.45
C SER A 62 6.08 -4.24 -7.09
N SER A 63 5.04 -4.91 -7.59
CA SER A 63 3.65 -4.58 -7.30
C SER A 63 3.32 -4.77 -5.82
N PHE A 64 3.73 -5.90 -5.24
CA PHE A 64 3.62 -6.16 -3.80
C PHE A 64 4.36 -5.10 -2.98
N GLN A 65 5.63 -4.80 -3.33
CA GLN A 65 6.46 -3.86 -2.59
C GLN A 65 5.86 -2.43 -2.59
N THR A 66 5.30 -2.02 -3.73
CA THR A 66 4.66 -0.71 -3.88
C THR A 66 3.46 -0.60 -2.94
N LEU A 67 2.56 -1.59 -2.96
CA LEU A 67 1.38 -1.59 -2.10
C LEU A 67 1.75 -1.70 -0.61
N PHE A 68 2.73 -2.53 -0.27
CA PHE A 68 3.21 -2.69 1.10
C PHE A 68 3.81 -1.38 1.65
N THR A 69 4.57 -0.67 0.82
CA THR A 69 5.17 0.63 1.18
C THR A 69 4.09 1.70 1.33
N ALA A 70 3.11 1.74 0.43
CA ALA A 70 1.97 2.66 0.51
C ALA A 70 1.17 2.43 1.81
N MET A 71 0.81 1.17 2.11
CA MET A 71 0.10 0.84 3.36
C MET A 71 0.92 1.19 4.60
N SER A 72 2.21 0.84 4.63
CA SER A 72 3.09 1.16 5.76
C SER A 72 3.22 2.66 5.98
N THR A 73 3.26 3.46 4.91
CA THR A 73 3.33 4.91 4.97
C THR A 73 2.02 5.49 5.48
N ALA A 74 0.88 5.01 4.98
CA ALA A 74 -0.44 5.43 5.43
C ALA A 74 -0.67 5.12 6.92
N LEU A 75 -0.27 3.93 7.38
CA LEU A 75 -0.35 3.55 8.80
C LEU A 75 0.54 4.43 9.68
N LYS A 76 1.76 4.75 9.23
CA LYS A 76 2.64 5.70 9.94
C LYS A 76 2.02 7.10 10.01
N ALA A 77 1.49 7.61 8.90
CA ALA A 77 0.86 8.93 8.82
C ALA A 77 -0.35 9.03 9.78
N ASN A 78 -1.18 7.98 9.84
CA ASN A 78 -2.34 7.92 10.71
C ASN A 78 -1.96 7.85 12.21
N ASN A 79 -0.93 7.08 12.55
CA ASN A 79 -0.38 7.06 13.91
C ASN A 79 0.23 8.42 14.31
N THR A 80 0.85 9.14 13.38
CA THR A 80 1.36 10.51 13.67
C THR A 80 0.25 11.54 13.77
N ALA A 81 -0.86 11.40 13.02
CA ALA A 81 -2.02 12.29 13.12
C ALA A 81 -2.76 12.12 14.45
N THR A 82 -2.88 10.88 14.94
CA THR A 82 -3.45 10.59 16.27
C THR A 82 -2.49 10.97 17.41
N MET A 83 -1.18 11.01 17.17
CA MET A 83 -0.16 11.55 18.09
C MET A 83 0.13 13.05 17.87
N THR A 84 -0.85 13.86 17.45
CA THR A 84 -0.68 15.32 17.55
C THR A 84 -0.41 15.67 19.02
N PRO A 85 0.78 16.21 19.38
CA PRO A 85 1.11 16.43 20.78
C PRO A 85 0.12 17.43 21.39
N ILE A 86 -0.46 17.06 22.54
CA ILE A 86 -1.07 18.02 23.46
C ILE A 86 0.08 18.88 24.02
N ASN A 87 0.51 19.90 23.29
CA ASN A 87 1.39 20.98 23.75
C ASN A 87 1.22 22.14 22.75
N HIS A 88 0.43 23.17 23.03
CA HIS A 88 0.62 24.11 24.13
C HIS A 88 -0.73 24.63 24.67
N ILE A 89 -1.12 24.25 25.89
CA ILE A 89 -1.87 25.13 26.79
C ILE A 89 -0.90 25.45 27.93
N GLY A 90 -0.34 26.66 27.92
CA GLY A 90 0.54 27.16 28.98
C GLY A 90 1.86 27.74 28.47
N LYS A 91 1.83 28.98 27.98
CA LYS A 91 2.48 30.14 28.62
C LYS A 91 1.71 31.40 28.25
#